data_AF-A0A3M1XZX7-F1
#
_entry.id   AF-A0A3M1XZX7-F1
#
_cell.length_a   1.000
_cell.length_b   1.000
_cell.length_c   1.000
_cell.angle_alpha   90.00
_cell.angle_beta   90.00
_cell.angle_gamma   90.00
#
_symmetry.space_group_name_H-M   'P 1'
#
loop_
_entity.id
_entity.type
_entity.pdbx_description
1 polymer ?
#
loop_
_entity_poly.entity_id
_entity_poly.type
_entity_poly.pdbx_seq_one_letter_code
_entity_poly.pdbx_strand_id
1 'polypeptide(L)'
;MIGSVWLIRTWFGLMLMFGGEVLLWSMPRPLITWLPLYACYVMIAALLLDLAARYRIRDLYGSMLITVIGGLLIGLLIYPQTALADFPRHLITRTIGAHATFTLEMFGLFLVMTARHNRRYRYLLVGYAAWLGFYWGVWVHYAPTLTTWTTDQTALPIALLVAALLLVIILLGGWIIPQRVQTITVDDLRLDLPTFLLLLAGLVVVFMFQALNGAYDTSLVLLAVLGLCLFAWAALWAERSDKGRTLLDTHMPPSHPEWTWVFGAMVLFFIMALIGWQLPLINIAGYSQLTFIELLFTLVGFAWLPTAFGMIAVRAVDRQTRKLNVM
;
A
#
# COMPACT_ATOMS: atom_id res chain seq x y z
N MET A 1 -4.22 26.13 -4.54
CA MET A 1 -3.08 25.20 -4.68
C MET A 1 -3.02 24.20 -3.54
N ILE A 2 -2.92 24.63 -2.27
CA ILE A 2 -2.87 23.74 -1.08
C ILE A 2 -4.02 22.72 -1.07
N GLY A 3 -5.27 23.16 -1.27
CA GLY A 3 -6.43 22.25 -1.29
C GLY A 3 -6.37 21.17 -2.37
N SER A 4 -5.81 21.48 -3.54
CA SER A 4 -5.66 20.54 -4.66
C SER A 4 -4.63 19.45 -4.36
N VAL A 5 -3.52 19.78 -3.68
CA VAL A 5 -2.49 18.81 -3.27
C VAL A 5 -3.06 17.84 -2.24
N TRP A 6 -3.77 18.38 -1.24
CA TRP A 6 -4.42 17.56 -0.21
C TRP A 6 -5.52 16.67 -0.77
N LEU A 7 -6.18 17.07 -1.86
CA LEU A 7 -7.15 16.22 -2.55
C LEU A 7 -6.49 14.94 -3.10
N ILE A 8 -5.30 15.06 -3.72
CA ILE A 8 -4.51 13.90 -4.19
C ILE A 8 -4.10 13.01 -3.01
N ARG A 9 -3.55 13.61 -1.95
CA ARG A 9 -3.09 12.86 -0.75
C ARG A 9 -4.24 12.11 -0.08
N THR A 10 -5.38 12.78 0.05
CA THR A 10 -6.62 12.23 0.61
C THR A 10 -7.13 11.06 -0.23
N TRP A 11 -7.12 11.19 -1.55
CA TRP A 11 -7.55 10.13 -2.47
C TRP A 11 -6.62 8.91 -2.43
N PHE A 12 -5.30 9.12 -2.37
CA PHE A 12 -4.36 8.02 -2.17
C PHE A 12 -4.53 7.38 -0.79
N GLY A 13 -4.80 8.16 0.26
CA GLY A 13 -5.15 7.65 1.58
C GLY A 13 -6.38 6.74 1.57
N LEU A 14 -7.41 7.10 0.80
CA LEU A 14 -8.58 6.24 0.61
C LEU A 14 -8.24 4.91 -0.07
N MET A 15 -7.33 4.90 -1.04
CA MET A 15 -6.84 3.66 -1.65
C MET A 15 -6.06 2.81 -0.65
N LEU A 16 -5.13 3.40 0.11
CA LEU A 16 -4.41 2.67 1.16
C LEU A 16 -5.36 2.05 2.18
N MET A 17 -6.38 2.81 2.58
CA MET A 17 -7.43 2.35 3.48
C MET A 17 -8.25 1.21 2.87
N PHE A 18 -8.58 1.26 1.58
CA PHE A 18 -9.24 0.15 0.90
C PHE A 18 -8.37 -1.13 0.92
N GLY A 19 -7.08 -1.01 0.58
CA GLY A 19 -6.14 -2.14 0.63
C GLY A 19 -5.97 -2.72 2.04
N GLY A 20 -5.81 -1.87 3.05
CA GLY A 20 -5.64 -2.30 4.43
C GLY A 20 -6.92 -2.83 5.06
N GLU A 21 -7.98 -2.02 5.10
CA GLU A 21 -9.20 -2.33 5.85
C GLU A 21 -10.10 -3.34 5.14
N VAL A 22 -10.26 -3.20 3.82
CA VAL A 22 -11.21 -4.03 3.07
C VAL A 22 -10.53 -5.28 2.58
N LEU A 23 -9.39 -5.15 1.91
CA LEU A 23 -8.77 -6.29 1.24
C LEU A 23 -7.99 -7.19 2.20
N LEU A 24 -7.24 -6.61 3.15
CA LEU A 24 -6.42 -7.43 4.05
C LEU A 24 -7.17 -7.86 5.33
N TRP A 25 -7.91 -6.98 5.99
CA TRP A 25 -8.50 -7.32 7.29
C TRP A 25 -9.97 -7.71 7.22
N SER A 26 -10.77 -7.04 6.38
CA SER A 26 -12.20 -7.31 6.19
C SER A 26 -13.01 -7.36 7.50
N MET A 27 -12.55 -6.73 8.58
CA MET A 27 -13.18 -6.80 9.91
C MET A 27 -14.29 -5.77 10.07
N PRO A 28 -15.42 -6.12 10.72
CA PRO A 28 -16.43 -5.15 11.08
C PRO A 28 -15.87 -4.23 12.17
N ARG A 29 -15.81 -2.93 11.89
CA ARG A 29 -15.35 -1.90 12.84
C ARG A 29 -16.49 -0.96 13.22
N PRO A 30 -16.58 -0.51 14.48
CA PRO A 30 -17.54 0.52 14.87
C PRO A 30 -17.37 1.80 14.03
N LEU A 31 -18.48 2.41 13.61
CA LEU A 31 -18.49 3.60 12.73
C LEU A 31 -17.54 4.71 13.21
N ILE A 32 -17.45 4.93 14.53
CA ILE A 32 -16.60 5.98 15.14
C ILE A 32 -15.10 5.77 14.91
N THR A 33 -14.66 4.53 14.69
CA THR A 33 -13.24 4.21 14.50
C THR A 33 -12.75 4.50 13.08
N TRP A 34 -13.65 4.65 12.12
CA TRP A 34 -13.30 4.87 10.72
C TRP A 34 -12.68 6.24 10.45
N LEU A 35 -13.10 7.29 11.18
CA LEU A 35 -12.58 8.64 10.96
C LEU A 35 -11.11 8.79 11.41
N PRO A 36 -10.71 8.39 12.63
CA PRO A 36 -9.29 8.39 13.03
C PRO A 36 -8.43 7.52 12.12
N LEU A 37 -8.96 6.37 11.72
CA LEU A 37 -8.29 5.43 10.83
C LEU A 37 -8.02 6.04 9.45
N TYR A 38 -9.03 6.67 8.86
CA TYR A 38 -8.90 7.40 7.62
C TYR A 38 -7.84 8.51 7.73
N ALA A 39 -7.86 9.29 8.81
CA ALA A 39 -6.85 10.32 9.05
C ALA A 39 -5.43 9.73 9.09
N CYS A 40 -5.23 8.56 9.71
CA CYS A 40 -3.95 7.85 9.71
C CYS A 40 -3.52 7.46 8.30
N TYR A 41 -4.40 6.87 7.49
CA TYR A 41 -4.09 6.53 6.10
C TYR A 41 -3.77 7.76 5.25
N VAL A 42 -4.44 8.90 5.46
CA VAL A 42 -4.14 10.16 4.76
C VAL A 42 -2.76 10.69 5.15
N MET A 43 -2.39 10.63 6.44
CA MET A 43 -1.04 11.01 6.88
C MET A 43 0.03 10.10 6.26
N ILE A 44 -0.18 8.79 6.24
CA ILE A 44 0.74 7.84 5.60
C ILE A 44 0.83 8.11 4.10
N ALA A 45 -0.29 8.28 3.41
CA ALA A 45 -0.33 8.62 1.98
C ALA A 45 0.42 9.92 1.66
N ALA A 46 0.23 10.96 2.47
CA ALA A 46 0.94 12.23 2.32
C ALA A 46 2.46 12.07 2.48
N LEU A 47 2.90 11.27 3.46
CA LEU A 47 4.31 10.95 3.65
C LEU A 47 4.87 10.14 2.48
N LEU A 48 4.15 9.13 2.00
CA LEU A 48 4.59 8.31 0.87
C LEU A 48 4.73 9.11 -0.42
N LEU A 49 3.77 10.01 -0.70
CA LEU A 49 3.85 10.91 -1.86
C LEU A 49 4.97 11.94 -1.71
N ASP A 50 5.22 12.44 -0.51
CA ASP A 50 6.40 13.28 -0.24
C ASP A 50 7.70 12.52 -0.53
N LEU A 51 7.86 11.31 0.01
CA LEU A 51 9.04 10.49 -0.23
C LEU A 51 9.21 10.18 -1.72
N ALA A 52 8.12 9.83 -2.41
CA ALA A 52 8.15 9.56 -3.85
C ALA A 52 8.62 10.77 -4.67
N ALA A 53 8.13 11.97 -4.35
CA ALA A 53 8.51 13.22 -5.01
C ALA A 53 9.92 13.67 -4.62
N ARG A 54 10.23 13.70 -3.31
CA ARG A 54 11.49 14.18 -2.73
C ARG A 54 12.69 13.32 -3.16
N TYR A 55 12.52 12.01 -3.21
CA TYR A 55 13.56 11.07 -3.66
C TYR A 55 13.47 10.75 -5.15
N ARG A 56 12.51 11.33 -5.87
CA ARG A 56 12.38 11.26 -7.32
C ARG A 56 12.32 9.82 -7.84
N ILE A 57 11.46 9.01 -7.23
CA ILE A 57 11.29 7.58 -7.54
C ILE A 57 10.97 7.38 -9.01
N ARG A 58 11.69 6.48 -9.69
CA ARG A 58 11.63 6.31 -11.16
C ARG A 58 11.03 4.99 -11.62
N ASP A 59 11.04 4.01 -10.75
CA ASP A 59 10.71 2.65 -11.12
C ASP A 59 10.12 1.85 -9.96
N LEU A 60 9.93 0.56 -10.25
CA LEU A 60 9.33 -0.40 -9.34
C LEU A 60 10.17 -0.59 -8.07
N TYR A 61 11.51 -0.58 -8.13
CA TYR A 61 12.33 -0.86 -6.95
C TYR A 61 12.31 0.29 -5.95
N GLY A 62 12.36 1.54 -6.44
CA GLY A 62 12.13 2.69 -5.57
C GLY A 62 10.70 2.71 -5.00
N SER A 63 9.72 2.27 -5.81
CA SER A 63 8.33 2.13 -5.36
C SER A 63 8.19 1.07 -4.26
N MET A 64 8.91 -0.06 -4.39
CA MET A 64 8.96 -1.13 -3.39
C MET A 64 9.52 -0.65 -2.06
N LEU A 65 10.51 0.25 -2.04
CA LEU A 65 11.05 0.81 -0.81
C LEU A 65 10.05 1.73 -0.09
N ILE A 66 9.41 2.65 -0.82
CA ILE A 66 8.40 3.53 -0.21
C ILE A 66 7.19 2.73 0.30
N THR A 67 6.79 1.67 -0.41
CA THR A 67 5.64 0.86 0.01
C THR A 67 5.97 -0.03 1.20
N VAL A 68 7.23 -0.45 1.38
CA VAL A 68 7.68 -1.08 2.63
C VAL A 68 7.63 -0.10 3.80
N ILE A 69 8.05 1.15 3.63
CA ILE A 69 7.87 2.18 4.67
C ILE A 69 6.39 2.33 5.00
N GLY A 70 5.51 2.39 4.01
CA GLY A 70 4.06 2.43 4.22
C GLY A 70 3.53 1.21 4.97
N GLY A 71 3.92 0.01 4.57
CA GLY A 71 3.53 -1.23 5.24
C GLY A 71 4.00 -1.31 6.69
N LEU A 72 5.25 -0.91 6.96
CA LEU A 72 5.81 -0.80 8.31
C LEU A 72 5.03 0.20 9.17
N LEU A 73 4.70 1.38 8.64
CA LEU A 73 3.91 2.38 9.35
C LEU A 73 2.47 1.91 9.61
N ILE A 74 1.83 1.24 8.65
CA ILE A 74 0.49 0.68 8.84
C ILE A 74 0.52 -0.42 9.91
N GLY A 75 1.47 -1.36 9.83
CA GLY A 75 1.61 -2.42 10.81
C GLY A 75 1.93 -1.90 12.22
N LEU A 76 2.75 -0.84 12.32
CA LEU A 76 3.10 -0.22 13.60
C LEU A 76 1.95 0.59 14.19
N LEU A 77 1.33 1.47 13.40
CA LEU A 77 0.43 2.50 13.92
C LEU A 77 -1.04 2.06 13.93
N ILE A 78 -1.45 1.24 12.96
CA ILE A 78 -2.85 0.87 12.77
C ILE A 78 -3.11 -0.56 13.28
N TYR A 79 -2.19 -1.48 13.01
CA TYR A 79 -2.35 -2.92 13.29
C TYR A 79 -1.27 -3.52 14.21
N PRO A 80 -0.81 -2.86 15.27
CA PRO A 80 0.30 -3.40 16.08
C PRO A 80 -0.02 -4.78 16.69
N GLN A 81 -1.23 -4.95 17.21
CA GLN A 81 -1.66 -6.18 17.88
C GLN A 81 -1.75 -7.39 16.94
N THR A 82 -1.99 -7.18 15.65
CA THR A 82 -2.12 -8.30 14.70
C THR A 82 -0.87 -8.46 13.85
N ALA A 83 -0.28 -7.35 13.39
CA ALA A 83 0.89 -7.34 12.52
C ALA A 83 2.21 -7.58 13.28
N LEU A 84 2.24 -7.39 14.60
CA LEU A 84 3.45 -7.52 15.42
C LEU A 84 3.30 -8.44 16.64
N ALA A 85 2.13 -9.09 16.82
CA ALA A 85 1.86 -10.00 17.95
C ALA A 85 2.89 -11.12 18.13
N ASP A 86 3.38 -11.70 17.03
CA ASP A 86 4.34 -12.80 17.07
C ASP A 86 5.62 -12.38 16.34
N PHE A 87 6.46 -11.65 17.07
CA PHE A 87 7.70 -11.12 16.56
C PHE A 87 8.83 -12.16 16.65
N PRO A 88 9.65 -12.36 15.59
CA PRO A 88 9.74 -11.58 14.34
C PRO A 88 8.89 -12.12 13.18
N ARG A 89 8.17 -13.23 13.37
CA ARG A 89 7.45 -13.90 12.28
C ARG A 89 6.44 -12.98 11.59
N HIS A 90 5.58 -12.29 12.36
CA HIS A 90 4.55 -11.40 11.81
C HIS A 90 5.12 -10.11 11.20
N LEU A 91 6.31 -9.67 11.62
CA LEU A 91 7.01 -8.59 10.92
C LEU A 91 7.26 -8.99 9.46
N ILE A 92 7.75 -10.21 9.23
CA ILE A 92 8.02 -10.72 7.88
C ILE A 92 6.71 -11.00 7.14
N THR A 93 5.80 -11.78 7.72
CA THR A 93 4.63 -12.28 6.99
C THR A 93 3.51 -11.25 6.87
N ARG A 94 3.21 -10.49 7.93
CA ARG A 94 2.05 -9.57 7.94
C ARG A 94 2.44 -8.13 7.63
N THR A 95 3.53 -7.65 8.23
CA THR A 95 3.93 -6.24 8.05
C THR A 95 4.63 -6.02 6.71
N ILE A 96 5.76 -6.68 6.48
CA ILE A 96 6.50 -6.53 5.21
C ILE A 96 5.82 -7.36 4.12
N GLY A 97 5.34 -8.55 4.45
CA GLY A 97 4.63 -9.43 3.51
C GLY A 97 3.32 -8.84 3.04
N ALA A 98 2.29 -8.86 3.89
CA ALA A 98 0.96 -8.42 3.50
C ALA A 98 0.84 -6.89 3.34
N HIS A 99 1.12 -6.12 4.39
CA HIS A 99 0.88 -4.67 4.36
C HIS A 99 1.71 -3.93 3.30
N ALA A 100 3.00 -4.28 3.10
CA ALA A 100 3.78 -3.65 2.04
C ALA A 100 3.30 -4.05 0.63
N THR A 101 2.83 -5.29 0.45
CA THR A 101 2.21 -5.73 -0.81
C THR A 101 0.97 -4.91 -1.11
N PHE A 102 0.01 -4.84 -0.18
CA PHE A 102 -1.19 -4.03 -0.37
C PHE A 102 -0.88 -2.55 -0.53
N THR A 103 0.14 -2.03 0.14
CA THR A 103 0.61 -0.65 -0.09
C THR A 103 1.14 -0.47 -1.52
N LEU A 104 1.89 -1.44 -2.05
CA LEU A 104 2.35 -1.42 -3.45
C LEU A 104 1.19 -1.52 -4.43
N GLU A 105 0.22 -2.37 -4.16
CA GLU A 105 -0.98 -2.52 -4.99
C GLU A 105 -1.78 -1.24 -5.06
N MET A 106 -2.01 -0.59 -3.91
CA MET A 106 -2.75 0.66 -3.84
C MET A 106 -1.96 1.82 -4.46
N PHE A 107 -0.63 1.80 -4.35
CA PHE A 107 0.23 2.75 -5.09
C PHE A 107 0.15 2.49 -6.61
N GLY A 108 0.13 1.22 -7.03
CA GLY A 108 -0.09 0.83 -8.42
C GLY A 108 -1.45 1.27 -8.94
N LEU A 109 -2.52 1.08 -8.15
CA LEU A 109 -3.86 1.56 -8.46
C LEU A 109 -3.88 3.09 -8.61
N PHE A 110 -3.23 3.81 -7.68
CA PHE A 110 -3.07 5.26 -7.77
C PHE A 110 -2.39 5.69 -9.08
N LEU A 111 -1.31 5.01 -9.47
CA LEU A 111 -0.63 5.25 -10.75
C LEU A 111 -1.57 4.95 -11.94
N VAL A 112 -2.28 3.82 -11.94
CA VAL A 112 -3.23 3.48 -13.02
C VAL A 112 -4.32 4.53 -13.16
N MET A 113 -4.86 5.00 -12.04
CA MET A 113 -5.97 5.97 -12.00
C MET A 113 -5.54 7.39 -12.38
N THR A 114 -4.25 7.70 -12.34
CA THR A 114 -3.69 9.00 -12.74
C THR A 114 -3.05 8.98 -14.14
N ALA A 115 -2.73 7.78 -14.66
CA ALA A 115 -1.99 7.60 -15.90
C ALA A 115 -2.79 7.99 -17.16
N ARG A 116 -2.10 8.69 -18.06
CA ARG A 116 -2.65 9.00 -19.38
C ARG A 116 -2.55 7.77 -20.28
N HIS A 117 -3.71 7.30 -20.77
CA HIS A 117 -3.88 6.30 -21.85
C HIS A 117 -2.71 5.29 -22.04
N ASN A 118 -2.28 4.61 -20.98
CA ASN A 118 -1.19 3.64 -21.06
C ASN A 118 -1.73 2.21 -21.18
N ARG A 119 -1.54 1.59 -22.34
CA ARG A 119 -2.04 0.23 -22.63
C ARG A 119 -1.50 -0.83 -21.66
N ARG A 120 -0.25 -0.71 -21.21
CA ARG A 120 0.37 -1.66 -20.28
C ARG A 120 -0.35 -1.67 -18.93
N TYR A 121 -0.67 -0.49 -18.41
CA TYR A 121 -1.38 -0.35 -17.13
C TYR A 121 -2.80 -0.94 -17.17
N ARG A 122 -3.46 -0.95 -18.33
CA ARG A 122 -4.80 -1.54 -18.46
C ARG A 122 -4.80 -3.05 -18.31
N TYR A 123 -3.88 -3.73 -19.00
CA TYR A 123 -3.77 -5.18 -18.88
C TYR A 123 -3.33 -5.59 -17.48
N LEU A 124 -2.42 -4.82 -16.88
CA LEU A 124 -2.03 -5.03 -15.49
C LEU A 124 -3.24 -4.84 -14.57
N LEU A 125 -4.03 -3.77 -14.71
CA LEU A 125 -5.22 -3.54 -13.90
C LEU A 125 -6.21 -4.70 -13.97
N VAL A 126 -6.54 -5.19 -15.17
CA VAL A 126 -7.49 -6.30 -15.34
C VAL A 126 -6.96 -7.60 -14.76
N GLY A 127 -5.71 -7.97 -15.08
CA GLY A 127 -5.10 -9.18 -14.55
C GLY A 127 -4.98 -9.14 -13.02
N TYR A 128 -4.61 -7.99 -12.48
CA TYR A 128 -4.47 -7.79 -11.04
C TYR A 128 -5.83 -7.80 -10.34
N ALA A 129 -6.85 -7.15 -10.92
CA ALA A 129 -8.20 -7.17 -10.36
C ALA A 129 -8.79 -8.60 -10.31
N ALA A 130 -8.55 -9.41 -11.34
CA ALA A 130 -8.99 -10.80 -11.36
C ALA A 130 -8.30 -11.63 -10.26
N TRP A 131 -6.97 -11.53 -10.20
CA TRP A 131 -6.14 -12.22 -9.22
C TRP A 131 -6.52 -11.80 -7.79
N LEU A 132 -6.52 -10.49 -7.52
CA LEU A 132 -6.81 -9.93 -6.21
C LEU A 132 -8.23 -10.23 -5.76
N GLY A 133 -9.21 -10.16 -6.67
CA GLY A 133 -10.60 -10.52 -6.38
C GLY A 133 -10.70 -11.97 -5.93
N PHE A 134 -10.09 -12.89 -6.68
CA PHE A 134 -10.06 -14.31 -6.32
C PHE A 134 -9.48 -14.56 -4.94
N TYR A 135 -8.28 -14.03 -4.69
CA TYR A 135 -7.60 -14.21 -3.40
C TYR A 135 -8.36 -13.57 -2.25
N TRP A 136 -8.94 -12.39 -2.47
CA TRP A 136 -9.78 -11.73 -1.47
C TRP A 136 -11.02 -12.56 -1.14
N GLY A 137 -11.68 -13.16 -2.13
CA GLY A 137 -12.82 -14.06 -1.91
C GLY A 137 -12.48 -15.25 -1.02
N VAL A 138 -11.36 -15.94 -1.31
CA VAL A 138 -10.83 -17.03 -0.47
C VAL A 138 -10.49 -16.52 0.93
N TRP A 139 -9.85 -15.36 1.00
CA TRP A 139 -9.42 -14.74 2.24
C TRP A 139 -10.58 -14.41 3.18
N VAL A 140 -11.59 -13.68 2.70
CA VAL A 140 -12.76 -13.30 3.53
C VAL A 140 -13.53 -14.55 3.98
N HIS A 141 -13.55 -15.61 3.16
CA HIS A 141 -14.26 -16.83 3.52
C HIS A 141 -13.55 -17.61 4.64
N TYR A 142 -12.24 -17.81 4.50
CA TYR A 142 -11.49 -18.76 5.32
C TYR A 142 -10.62 -18.14 6.41
N ALA A 143 -10.16 -16.89 6.28
CA ALA A 143 -9.34 -16.27 7.33
C ALA A 143 -10.05 -16.23 8.70
N PRO A 144 -11.35 -15.89 8.81
CA PRO A 144 -12.10 -15.93 10.07
C PRO A 144 -12.17 -17.30 10.74
N THR A 145 -12.15 -18.38 9.97
CA THR A 145 -12.41 -19.74 10.48
C THR A 145 -11.13 -20.52 10.74
N LEU A 146 -10.09 -20.28 9.95
CA LEU A 146 -8.83 -21.03 10.01
C LEU A 146 -7.77 -20.35 10.86
N THR A 147 -8.08 -19.17 11.41
CA THR A 147 -7.08 -18.36 12.08
C THR A 147 -7.59 -17.72 13.36
N THR A 148 -6.68 -17.44 14.29
CA THR A 148 -7.00 -16.93 15.63
C THR A 148 -7.00 -15.40 15.76
N TRP A 149 -6.69 -14.68 14.68
CA TRP A 149 -6.47 -13.22 14.68
C TRP A 149 -7.69 -12.43 14.20
N THR A 150 -8.72 -13.11 13.75
CA THR A 150 -10.04 -12.59 13.37
C THR A 150 -11.09 -13.31 14.20
N THR A 151 -11.84 -12.58 15.02
CA THR A 151 -12.86 -13.17 15.90
C THR A 151 -14.24 -13.23 15.24
N ASP A 152 -14.53 -12.31 14.32
CA ASP A 152 -15.85 -12.16 13.72
C ASP A 152 -15.82 -12.40 12.21
N GLN A 153 -16.61 -13.36 11.75
CA GLN A 153 -16.81 -13.59 10.33
C GLN A 153 -17.73 -12.51 9.74
N THR A 154 -17.18 -11.66 8.88
CA THR A 154 -18.00 -10.71 8.11
C THR A 154 -18.82 -11.48 7.08
N ALA A 155 -20.15 -11.31 7.12
CA ALA A 155 -21.02 -11.88 6.11
C ALA A 155 -20.65 -11.36 4.71
N LEU A 156 -20.54 -12.25 3.72
CA LEU A 156 -20.15 -11.89 2.35
C LEU A 156 -20.92 -10.68 1.77
N PRO A 157 -22.26 -10.58 1.90
CA PRO A 157 -22.98 -9.42 1.38
C PRO A 157 -22.50 -8.09 1.98
N ILE A 158 -22.12 -8.08 3.26
CA ILE A 158 -21.59 -6.89 3.95
C ILE A 158 -20.19 -6.58 3.42
N ALA A 159 -19.32 -7.58 3.30
CA ALA A 159 -17.97 -7.40 2.76
C ALA A 159 -18.01 -6.84 1.32
N LEU A 160 -18.86 -7.40 0.45
CA LEU A 160 -19.07 -6.92 -0.92
C LEU A 160 -19.63 -5.50 -0.94
N LEU A 161 -20.60 -5.18 -0.09
CA LEU A 161 -21.18 -3.84 0.00
C LEU A 161 -20.13 -2.79 0.41
N VAL A 162 -19.35 -3.06 1.46
CA VAL A 162 -18.29 -2.15 1.92
C VAL A 162 -17.23 -1.96 0.83
N ALA A 163 -16.81 -3.05 0.18
CA ALA A 163 -15.87 -3.00 -0.92
C ALA A 163 -16.42 -2.15 -2.09
N ALA A 164 -17.67 -2.37 -2.47
CA ALA A 164 -18.32 -1.62 -3.55
C ALA A 164 -18.43 -0.13 -3.20
N LEU A 165 -18.84 0.23 -1.99
CA LEU A 165 -18.96 1.63 -1.56
C LEU A 165 -17.61 2.35 -1.61
N LEU A 166 -16.55 1.77 -1.05
CA LEU A 166 -15.23 2.38 -1.06
C LEU A 166 -14.64 2.47 -2.47
N LEU A 167 -14.83 1.43 -3.30
CA LEU A 167 -14.43 1.50 -4.70
C LEU A 167 -15.18 2.61 -5.44
N VAL A 168 -16.50 2.73 -5.29
CA VAL A 168 -17.27 3.82 -5.90
C VAL A 168 -16.73 5.18 -5.49
N ILE A 169 -16.38 5.40 -4.22
CA ILE A 169 -15.78 6.67 -3.78
C ILE A 169 -14.39 6.88 -4.44
N ILE A 170 -13.56 5.85 -4.54
CA ILE A 170 -12.27 5.92 -5.23
C ILE A 170 -12.47 6.28 -6.72
N LEU A 171 -13.45 5.67 -7.38
CA LEU A 171 -13.79 5.94 -8.78
C LEU A 171 -14.32 7.37 -8.97
N LEU A 172 -15.22 7.84 -8.10
CA LEU A 172 -15.67 9.23 -8.12
C LEU A 172 -14.51 10.20 -7.94
N GLY A 173 -13.54 9.87 -7.08
CA GLY A 173 -12.28 10.61 -6.97
C GLY A 173 -11.51 10.66 -8.29
N GLY A 174 -11.36 9.54 -8.98
CA GLY A 174 -10.72 9.48 -10.30
C GLY A 174 -11.44 10.27 -11.39
N TRP A 175 -12.74 10.53 -11.23
CA TRP A 175 -13.51 11.41 -12.11
C TRP A 175 -13.31 12.88 -11.77
N ILE A 176 -13.45 13.24 -10.48
CA ILE A 176 -13.50 14.63 -10.03
C ILE A 176 -12.10 15.26 -9.95
N ILE A 177 -11.11 14.52 -9.46
CA ILE A 177 -9.79 15.06 -9.10
C ILE A 177 -9.02 15.58 -10.32
N PRO A 178 -8.93 14.87 -11.46
CA PRO A 178 -8.26 15.40 -12.65
C PRO A 178 -8.82 16.76 -13.12
N GLN A 179 -10.11 17.01 -12.90
CA GLN A 179 -10.75 18.28 -13.26
C GLN A 179 -10.36 19.43 -12.33
N ARG A 180 -10.05 19.13 -11.07
CA ARG A 180 -9.72 20.12 -10.02
C ARG A 180 -8.22 20.36 -9.87
N VAL A 181 -7.39 19.53 -10.52
CA VAL A 181 -5.96 19.41 -10.23
C VAL A 181 -5.12 19.46 -11.51
N GLN A 182 -5.44 20.39 -12.42
CA GLN A 182 -4.81 20.47 -13.75
C GLN A 182 -3.41 21.08 -13.75
N THR A 183 -3.05 21.82 -12.70
CA THR A 183 -1.78 22.58 -12.63
C THR A 183 -0.77 22.00 -11.65
N ILE A 184 -1.11 20.89 -10.97
CA ILE A 184 -0.22 20.29 -9.99
C ILE A 184 0.93 19.54 -10.69
N THR A 185 2.12 19.81 -10.18
CA THR A 185 3.37 19.15 -10.55
C THR A 185 3.83 18.20 -9.45
N VAL A 186 4.86 17.39 -9.72
CA VAL A 186 5.42 16.48 -8.72
C VAL A 186 6.03 17.22 -7.54
N ASP A 187 6.64 18.39 -7.77
CA ASP A 187 7.26 19.18 -6.70
C ASP A 187 6.22 19.71 -5.69
N ASP A 188 4.98 19.96 -6.13
CA ASP A 188 3.88 20.39 -5.25
C ASP A 188 3.45 19.29 -4.26
N LEU A 189 3.79 18.03 -4.53
CA LEU A 189 3.51 16.91 -3.62
C LEU A 189 4.47 16.87 -2.44
N ARG A 190 5.60 17.57 -2.52
CA ARG A 190 6.58 17.64 -1.44
C ARG A 190 6.00 18.44 -0.27
N LEU A 191 6.16 17.90 0.92
CA LEU A 191 5.84 18.57 2.17
C LEU A 191 6.92 19.62 2.45
N ASP A 192 6.48 20.83 2.72
CA ASP A 192 7.30 21.82 3.41
C ASP A 192 7.60 21.33 4.84
N LEU A 193 8.67 21.86 5.43
CA LEU A 193 9.15 21.39 6.73
C LEU A 193 8.08 21.49 7.84
N PRO A 194 7.31 22.58 7.98
CA PRO A 194 6.26 22.66 8.99
C PRO A 194 5.18 21.57 8.83
N THR A 195 4.68 21.36 7.62
CA THR A 195 3.65 20.33 7.37
C THR A 195 4.22 18.93 7.58
N PHE A 196 5.47 18.68 7.20
CA PHE A 196 6.15 17.41 7.47
C PHE A 196 6.27 17.15 8.98
N LEU A 197 6.71 18.14 9.76
CA LEU A 197 6.82 18.03 11.22
C LEU A 197 5.45 17.84 11.88
N LEU A 198 4.42 18.53 11.41
CA LEU A 198 3.05 18.37 11.90
C LEU A 198 2.52 16.94 11.64
N LEU A 199 2.74 16.42 10.43
CA LEU A 199 2.37 15.06 10.06
C LEU A 199 3.12 14.04 10.93
N LEU A 200 4.43 14.23 11.11
CA LEU A 200 5.24 13.38 11.96
C LEU A 200 4.76 13.41 13.42
N ALA A 201 4.43 14.59 13.95
CA ALA A 201 3.85 14.73 15.28
C ALA A 201 2.50 14.00 15.39
N GLY A 202 1.64 14.08 14.38
CA GLY A 202 0.39 13.32 14.32
C GLY A 202 0.60 11.80 14.36
N LEU A 203 1.54 11.29 13.56
CA LEU A 203 1.91 9.86 13.58
C LEU A 203 2.51 9.44 14.93
N VAL A 204 3.31 10.31 15.57
CA VAL A 204 3.86 10.07 16.91
C VAL A 204 2.75 10.04 17.96
N VAL A 205 1.73 10.91 17.87
CA VAL A 205 0.57 10.85 18.77
C VAL A 205 -0.18 9.53 18.63
N VAL A 206 -0.43 9.08 17.39
CA VAL A 206 -1.06 7.76 17.14
C VAL A 206 -0.19 6.64 17.73
N PHE A 207 1.11 6.70 17.51
CA PHE A 207 2.07 5.74 18.08
C PHE A 207 1.98 5.70 19.61
N MET A 208 2.05 6.86 20.26
CA MET A 208 1.97 6.98 21.73
C MET A 208 0.63 6.48 22.25
N PHE A 209 -0.47 6.77 21.56
CA PHE A 209 -1.78 6.25 21.91
C PHE A 209 -1.80 4.72 21.87
N GLN A 210 -1.27 4.10 20.82
CA GLN A 210 -1.15 2.63 20.76
C GLN A 210 -0.25 2.07 21.86
N ALA A 211 0.87 2.74 22.16
CA ALA A 211 1.79 2.34 23.20
C ALA A 211 1.14 2.38 24.59
N LEU A 212 0.39 3.44 24.89
CA LEU A 212 -0.33 3.60 26.16
C LEU A 212 -1.45 2.56 26.34
N ASN A 213 -2.01 2.05 25.23
CA ASN A 213 -2.98 0.95 25.24
C ASN A 213 -2.31 -0.44 25.29
N GLY A 214 -1.01 -0.52 25.52
CA GLY A 214 -0.29 -1.79 25.63
C GLY A 214 -0.23 -2.57 24.32
N ALA A 215 -0.30 -1.89 23.17
CA ALA A 215 -0.34 -2.56 21.87
C ALA A 215 1.02 -3.17 21.44
N TYR A 216 2.11 -2.88 22.16
CA TYR A 216 3.45 -3.38 21.87
C TYR A 216 3.99 -4.16 23.08
N ASP A 217 4.36 -5.43 22.87
CA ASP A 217 4.87 -6.28 23.94
C ASP A 217 6.36 -6.07 24.24
N THR A 218 7.14 -5.57 23.28
CA THR A 218 8.61 -5.48 23.43
C THR A 218 9.20 -4.22 22.80
N SER A 219 10.24 -3.68 23.45
CA SER A 219 11.06 -2.59 22.91
C SER A 219 11.83 -2.99 21.63
N LEU A 220 12.09 -4.28 21.44
CA LEU A 220 12.77 -4.83 20.26
C LEU A 220 11.93 -4.67 18.98
N VAL A 221 10.60 -4.83 19.06
CA VAL A 221 9.69 -4.61 17.92
C VAL A 221 9.84 -3.18 17.41
N LEU A 222 9.85 -2.20 18.31
CA LEU A 222 9.97 -0.79 17.97
C LEU A 222 11.31 -0.51 17.27
N LEU A 223 12.42 -0.99 17.87
CA LEU A 223 13.75 -0.79 17.31
C LEU A 223 13.87 -1.41 15.91
N ALA A 224 13.32 -2.61 15.70
CA ALA A 224 13.35 -3.30 14.41
C ALA A 224 12.54 -2.55 13.34
N VAL A 225 11.30 -2.16 13.65
CA VAL A 225 10.44 -1.45 12.69
C VAL A 225 11.02 -0.08 12.33
N LEU A 226 11.42 0.71 13.32
CA LEU A 226 12.04 2.01 13.09
C LEU A 226 13.39 1.88 12.36
N GLY A 227 14.19 0.88 12.73
CA GLY A 227 15.45 0.57 12.05
C GLY A 227 15.25 0.22 10.58
N LEU A 228 14.24 -0.58 10.24
CA LEU A 228 13.90 -0.90 8.86
C LEU A 228 13.35 0.31 8.09
N CYS A 229 12.53 1.16 8.72
CA CYS A 229 12.08 2.43 8.13
C CYS A 229 13.28 3.34 7.81
N LEU A 230 14.21 3.51 8.77
CA LEU A 230 15.43 4.29 8.58
C LEU A 230 16.32 3.69 7.49
N PHE A 231 16.45 2.37 7.44
CA PHE A 231 17.24 1.68 6.45
C PHE A 231 16.66 1.84 5.04
N ALA A 232 15.35 1.66 4.87
CA ALA A 232 14.66 1.91 3.60
C ALA A 232 14.75 3.40 3.19
N TRP A 233 14.61 4.32 4.14
CA TRP A 233 14.78 5.75 3.90
C TRP A 233 16.21 6.12 3.46
N ALA A 234 17.23 5.54 4.10
CA ALA A 234 18.63 5.73 3.71
C ALA A 234 18.91 5.19 2.30
N ALA A 235 18.26 4.07 1.93
CA ALA A 235 18.33 3.52 0.57
C ALA A 235 17.75 4.48 -0.47
N LEU A 236 16.57 5.04 -0.19
CA LEU A 236 15.94 6.06 -1.03
C LEU A 236 16.84 7.30 -1.19
N TRP A 237 17.48 7.73 -0.10
CA TRP A 237 18.43 8.83 -0.13
C TRP A 237 19.64 8.51 -1.02
N ALA A 238 20.19 7.30 -0.95
CA ALA A 238 21.33 6.87 -1.77
C ALA A 238 20.96 6.67 -3.27
N GLU A 239 19.70 6.33 -3.56
CA GLU A 239 19.23 6.18 -4.94
C GLU A 239 18.98 7.53 -5.63
N ARG A 240 18.66 8.58 -4.85
CA ARG A 240 18.27 9.91 -5.33
C ARG A 240 19.17 10.40 -6.48
N SER A 241 18.53 10.81 -7.57
CA SER A 241 19.21 11.38 -8.73
C SER A 241 18.59 12.71 -9.14
N ASP A 242 19.45 13.70 -9.38
CA ASP A 242 19.03 15.07 -9.73
C ASP A 242 18.57 15.21 -11.18
N LYS A 243 18.82 14.21 -12.04
CA LYS A 243 18.50 14.27 -13.48
C LYS A 243 17.69 13.09 -13.96
N GLY A 244 16.69 13.33 -14.82
CA GLY A 244 15.85 12.28 -15.43
C GLY A 244 14.39 12.41 -15.02
N ARG A 245 13.49 11.72 -15.74
CA ARG A 245 12.07 11.69 -15.42
C ARG A 245 11.81 10.76 -14.23
N THR A 246 10.95 11.20 -13.33
CA THR A 246 10.41 10.39 -12.23
C THR A 246 9.21 9.59 -12.72
N LEU A 247 8.82 8.59 -11.93
CA LEU A 247 7.59 7.84 -12.15
C LEU A 247 6.41 8.82 -12.15
N LEU A 248 6.29 9.64 -11.11
CA LEU A 248 5.20 10.59 -10.93
C LEU A 248 5.16 11.70 -12.01
N ASP A 249 6.26 12.01 -12.68
CA ASP A 249 6.29 13.04 -13.76
C ASP A 249 5.34 12.66 -14.91
N THR A 250 5.06 11.37 -15.10
CA THR A 250 4.14 10.87 -16.13
C THR A 250 2.68 10.81 -15.68
N HIS A 251 2.43 11.07 -14.39
CA HIS A 251 1.13 10.96 -13.73
C HIS A 251 0.62 12.30 -13.17
N MET A 252 1.45 13.36 -13.22
CA MET A 252 1.11 14.71 -12.76
C MET A 252 1.19 15.70 -13.94
N PRO A 253 0.14 16.52 -14.17
CA PRO A 253 -1.15 16.51 -13.48
C PRO A 253 -1.94 15.20 -13.75
N PRO A 254 -2.85 14.79 -12.84
CA PRO A 254 -3.67 13.60 -13.01
C PRO A 254 -4.50 13.70 -14.29
N SER A 255 -4.60 12.60 -15.03
CA SER A 255 -5.47 12.49 -16.18
C SER A 255 -6.65 11.56 -15.90
N HIS A 256 -7.72 11.69 -16.69
CA HIS A 256 -8.88 10.80 -16.56
C HIS A 256 -8.50 9.36 -16.93
N PRO A 257 -8.82 8.37 -16.07
CA PRO A 257 -8.65 6.98 -16.43
C PRO A 257 -9.63 6.57 -17.52
N GLU A 258 -9.31 5.52 -18.27
CA GLU A 258 -10.25 4.97 -19.25
C GLU A 258 -11.31 4.13 -18.53
N TRP A 259 -12.48 4.75 -18.30
CA TRP A 259 -13.55 4.20 -17.46
C TRP A 259 -14.04 2.82 -17.86
N THR A 260 -13.98 2.47 -19.15
CA THR A 260 -14.36 1.14 -19.64
C THR A 260 -13.49 0.05 -19.02
N TRP A 261 -12.17 0.25 -18.95
CA TRP A 261 -11.23 -0.70 -18.33
C TRP A 261 -11.35 -0.72 -16.82
N VAL A 262 -11.54 0.44 -16.20
CA VAL A 262 -11.67 0.53 -14.75
C VAL A 262 -12.96 -0.16 -14.29
N PHE A 263 -14.07 0.10 -14.96
CA PHE A 263 -15.34 -0.57 -14.69
C PHE A 263 -15.25 -2.08 -14.96
N GLY A 264 -14.64 -2.48 -16.09
CA GLY A 264 -14.42 -3.88 -16.41
C GLY A 264 -13.57 -4.61 -15.37
N ALA A 265 -12.49 -3.98 -14.89
CA ALA A 265 -11.65 -4.51 -13.81
C ALA A 265 -12.42 -4.62 -12.49
N MET A 266 -13.24 -3.63 -12.14
CA MET A 266 -14.09 -3.68 -10.94
C MET A 266 -15.10 -4.83 -11.00
N VAL A 267 -15.82 -4.98 -12.12
CA VAL A 267 -16.76 -6.10 -12.32
C VAL A 267 -16.03 -7.44 -12.22
N LEU A 268 -14.87 -7.55 -12.87
CA LEU A 268 -14.06 -8.77 -12.84
C LEU A 268 -13.56 -9.09 -11.42
N PHE A 269 -13.12 -8.09 -10.65
CA PHE A 269 -12.74 -8.25 -9.24
C PHE A 269 -13.88 -8.91 -8.45
N PHE A 270 -15.11 -8.40 -8.55
CA PHE A 270 -16.25 -8.95 -7.83
C PHE A 270 -16.64 -10.35 -8.30
N ILE A 271 -16.62 -10.62 -9.61
CA ILE A 271 -16.87 -11.96 -10.15
C ILE A 271 -15.84 -12.95 -9.59
N MET A 272 -14.56 -12.59 -9.63
CA MET A 272 -13.50 -13.46 -9.13
C MET A 272 -13.56 -13.64 -7.62
N ALA A 273 -13.97 -12.61 -6.86
CA ALA A 273 -14.22 -12.73 -5.43
C ALA A 273 -15.35 -13.70 -5.10
N LEU A 274 -16.45 -13.66 -5.86
CA LEU A 274 -17.53 -14.64 -5.71
C LEU A 274 -17.05 -16.06 -6.02
N ILE A 275 -16.25 -16.24 -7.09
CA ILE A 275 -15.66 -17.54 -7.42
C ILE A 275 -14.75 -18.02 -6.30
N GLY A 276 -13.84 -17.16 -5.80
CA GLY A 276 -12.92 -17.49 -4.71
C GLY A 276 -13.66 -17.86 -3.42
N TRP A 277 -14.74 -17.16 -3.10
CA TRP A 277 -15.59 -17.45 -1.94
C TRP A 277 -16.32 -18.80 -2.06
N GLN A 278 -16.85 -19.11 -3.24
CA GLN A 278 -17.64 -20.33 -3.47
C GLN A 278 -16.78 -21.60 -3.60
N LEU A 279 -15.47 -21.45 -3.74
CA LEU A 279 -14.58 -22.61 -3.81
C LEU A 279 -14.52 -23.31 -2.45
N PRO A 280 -14.72 -24.64 -2.41
CA PRO A 280 -14.54 -25.39 -1.18
C PRO A 280 -13.07 -25.34 -0.73
N LEU A 281 -12.82 -25.57 0.56
CA LEU A 281 -11.47 -25.65 1.10
C LEU A 281 -10.80 -26.89 0.52
N ILE A 282 -9.78 -26.68 -0.32
CA ILE A 282 -9.01 -27.75 -0.95
C ILE A 282 -7.73 -27.89 -0.13
N ASN A 283 -7.61 -29.02 0.57
CA ASN A 283 -6.41 -29.37 1.32
C ASN A 283 -5.59 -30.40 0.54
N ILE A 284 -4.41 -30.00 0.06
CA ILE A 284 -3.46 -30.89 -0.62
C ILE A 284 -2.26 -31.07 0.29
N ALA A 285 -2.00 -32.29 0.76
CA ALA A 285 -0.90 -32.60 1.68
C ALA A 285 -0.87 -31.73 2.96
N GLY A 286 -2.05 -31.31 3.45
CA GLY A 286 -2.17 -30.45 4.63
C GLY A 286 -2.04 -28.95 4.36
N TYR A 287 -1.84 -28.54 3.10
CA TYR A 287 -1.80 -27.13 2.70
C TYR A 287 -3.15 -26.73 2.10
N SER A 288 -3.75 -25.70 2.69
CA SER A 288 -4.99 -25.08 2.21
C SER A 288 -4.71 -23.91 1.27
N GLN A 289 -5.72 -23.41 0.55
CA GLN A 289 -5.58 -22.19 -0.24
C GLN A 289 -5.12 -20.99 0.61
N LEU A 290 -5.58 -20.90 1.87
CA LEU A 290 -5.14 -19.85 2.79
C LEU A 290 -3.65 -19.96 3.11
N THR A 291 -3.16 -21.20 3.31
CA THR A 291 -1.72 -21.44 3.55
C THR A 291 -0.87 -21.00 2.36
N PHE A 292 -1.37 -21.14 1.12
CA PHE A 292 -0.68 -20.60 -0.05
C PHE A 292 -0.62 -19.06 -0.06
N ILE A 293 -1.69 -18.39 0.39
CA ILE A 293 -1.71 -16.91 0.53
C ILE A 293 -0.68 -16.47 1.57
N GLU A 294 -0.68 -17.11 2.73
CA GLU A 294 0.29 -16.81 3.79
C GLU A 294 1.73 -17.11 3.37
N LEU A 295 1.95 -18.21 2.62
CA LEU A 295 3.23 -18.52 2.03
C LEU A 295 3.67 -17.43 1.04
N LEU A 296 2.75 -16.94 0.20
CA LEU A 296 3.04 -15.85 -0.72
C LEU A 296 3.46 -14.58 0.05
N PHE A 297 2.73 -14.19 1.10
CA PHE A 297 3.13 -13.06 1.94
C PHE A 297 4.47 -13.29 2.62
N THR A 298 4.77 -14.52 3.03
CA THR A 298 6.07 -14.89 3.61
C THR A 298 7.20 -14.75 2.58
N LEU A 299 7.00 -15.28 1.37
CA LEU A 299 7.96 -15.19 0.27
C LEU A 299 8.22 -13.74 -0.11
N VAL A 300 7.16 -12.94 -0.22
CA VAL A 300 7.24 -11.50 -0.41
C VAL A 300 8.04 -10.89 0.73
N GLY A 301 7.61 -11.04 1.99
CA GLY A 301 8.28 -10.43 3.14
C GLY A 301 9.78 -10.74 3.23
N PHE A 302 10.16 -11.96 2.89
CA PHE A 302 11.55 -12.40 2.87
C PHE A 302 12.34 -11.87 1.67
N ALA A 303 11.76 -11.93 0.46
CA ALA A 303 12.48 -11.59 -0.77
C ALA A 303 12.48 -10.08 -1.08
N TRP A 304 11.51 -9.32 -0.57
CA TRP A 304 11.24 -7.95 -1.03
C TRP A 304 12.39 -6.99 -0.80
N LEU A 305 12.84 -6.85 0.46
CA LEU A 305 13.94 -5.97 0.80
C LEU A 305 15.25 -6.44 0.15
N PRO A 306 15.70 -7.72 0.28
CA PRO A 306 16.91 -8.18 -0.41
C PRO A 306 16.91 -7.91 -1.92
N THR A 307 15.76 -8.10 -2.58
CA THR A 307 15.63 -7.84 -4.02
C THR A 307 15.79 -6.35 -4.33
N ALA A 308 15.07 -5.47 -3.62
CA ALA A 308 15.17 -4.04 -3.82
C ALA A 308 16.62 -3.54 -3.57
N PHE A 309 17.24 -3.97 -2.48
CA PHE A 309 18.62 -3.61 -2.14
C PHE A 309 19.65 -4.14 -3.13
N GLY A 310 19.51 -5.41 -3.55
CA GLY A 310 20.39 -6.00 -4.56
C GLY A 310 20.37 -5.21 -5.86
N MET A 311 19.18 -4.81 -6.32
CA MET A 311 19.04 -4.01 -7.54
C MET A 311 19.61 -2.59 -7.39
N ILE A 312 19.42 -1.95 -6.24
CA ILE A 312 20.03 -0.64 -5.96
C ILE A 312 21.56 -0.74 -5.91
N ALA A 313 22.10 -1.77 -5.29
CA ALA A 313 23.53 -2.02 -5.23
C ALA A 313 24.13 -2.22 -6.64
N VAL A 314 23.51 -3.06 -7.47
CA VAL A 314 23.93 -3.28 -8.87
C VAL A 314 23.95 -1.96 -9.65
N ARG A 315 22.92 -1.12 -9.50
CA ARG A 315 22.86 0.20 -10.15
C ARG A 315 23.89 1.17 -9.62
N ALA A 316 24.19 1.14 -8.33
CA ALA A 316 25.26 1.96 -7.76
C ALA A 316 26.62 1.60 -8.37
N VAL A 317 26.91 0.31 -8.52
CA VAL A 317 28.14 -0.20 -9.16
C VAL A 317 28.18 0.19 -10.65
N ASP A 318 27.08 0.03 -11.40
CA ASP A 318 27.01 0.48 -12.81
C ASP A 318 27.25 2.00 -12.96
N ARG A 319 26.69 2.81 -12.04
CA ARG A 319 26.95 4.26 -12.01
C ARG A 319 28.42 4.60 -11.74
N GLN A 320 29.10 3.84 -10.88
CA GLN A 320 30.52 4.07 -10.58
C GLN A 320 31.43 3.64 -11.72
N THR A 321 31.20 2.45 -12.30
CA THR A 321 31.99 1.93 -13.42
C THR A 321 31.91 2.83 -14.66
N ARG A 322 30.74 3.36 -15.00
CA ARG A 322 30.59 4.33 -16.10
C ARG A 322 31.36 5.64 -15.86
N LYS A 323 31.54 6.08 -14.62
CA LYS A 323 32.35 7.27 -14.31
C LYS A 323 33.85 7.01 -14.48
N LEU A 324 34.30 5.80 -14.20
CA LEU A 324 35.71 5.41 -14.34
C LEU A 324 36.11 5.23 -15.80
N ASN A 325 35.24 4.72 -16.66
CA ASN A 325 35.54 4.54 -18.11
C ASN A 325 35.60 5.85 -18.92
N VAL A 326 35.29 6.99 -18.30
CA VAL A 326 35.33 8.33 -18.94
C VAL A 326 36.63 9.06 -18.60
N MET A 327 37.45 8.50 -17.70
CA MET A 327 38.79 8.98 -17.37
C MET A 327 39.85 8.19 -18.15
#